data_AF-A0A969BR52-F1
#
_entry.id   AF-A0A969BR52-F1
#
_cell.length_a   1.000
_cell.length_b   1.000
_cell.length_c   1.000
_cell.angle_alpha   90.00
_cell.angle_beta   90.00
_cell.angle_gamma   90.00
#
_symmetry.space_group_name_H-M   'P 1'
#
loop_
_entity.id
_entity.type
_entity.pdbx_description
1 polymer ?
#
loop_
_entity_poly.entity_id
_entity_poly.type
_entity_poly.pdbx_seq_one_letter_code
_entity_poly.pdbx_strand_id
1 'polypeptide(L)'
;MLLSRCSEFHRIAAFLYRYTQKPVGIILSIGLLNELFKPKWSENLPGGLLESFGRLFKEGVTLHVFPWKNRKSGELVDAQTFTPPDDSLHLYQHFLATGKIQAVSCDEEHLLSYTGRDVCKMIHANDPNWRELVPELAWEMAEQHAKMRVP
;
A
#
# COMPACT_ATOMS: atom_id res chain seq x y z
N MET A 1 1.07 -4.59 -14.85
CA MET A 1 1.25 -4.77 -13.39
C MET A 1 2.65 -5.31 -13.14
N LEU A 2 3.47 -4.61 -12.34
CA LEU A 2 4.82 -5.06 -11.97
C LEU A 2 4.74 -5.88 -10.68
N LEU A 3 5.31 -7.09 -10.67
CA LEU A 3 5.49 -7.89 -9.46
C LEU A 3 6.97 -7.83 -9.06
N SER A 4 7.25 -7.29 -7.87
CA SER A 4 8.62 -7.11 -7.38
C SER A 4 8.71 -7.44 -5.89
N ARG A 5 9.81 -8.08 -5.48
CA ARG A 5 10.19 -8.24 -4.06
C ARG A 5 11.05 -7.08 -3.54
N CYS A 6 11.23 -6.03 -4.34
CA CYS A 6 11.99 -4.85 -3.93
C CYS A 6 11.16 -4.06 -2.92
N SER A 7 11.77 -3.79 -1.79
CA SER A 7 11.12 -3.13 -0.66
C SER A 7 11.51 -1.65 -0.56
N GLU A 8 12.51 -1.24 -1.34
CA GLU A 8 12.93 0.15 -1.49
C GLU A 8 12.23 0.83 -2.67
N PHE A 9 11.16 1.57 -2.38
CA PHE A 9 10.30 2.19 -3.40
C PHE A 9 11.05 3.15 -4.32
N HIS A 10 12.09 3.84 -3.83
CA HIS A 10 12.92 4.70 -4.65
C HIS A 10 13.66 3.92 -5.77
N ARG A 11 14.00 2.64 -5.53
CA ARG A 11 14.64 1.79 -6.56
C ARG A 11 13.63 1.36 -7.62
N ILE A 12 12.38 1.10 -7.23
CA ILE A 12 11.29 0.80 -8.16
C ILE A 12 11.01 2.02 -9.04
N ALA A 13 10.90 3.21 -8.43
CA ALA A 13 10.72 4.47 -9.16
C ALA A 13 11.85 4.69 -10.18
N ALA A 14 13.10 4.59 -9.74
CA ALA A 14 14.26 4.73 -10.62
C ALA A 14 14.30 3.66 -11.73
N PHE A 15 13.87 2.43 -11.45
CA PHE A 15 13.74 1.38 -12.46
C PHE A 15 12.69 1.74 -13.50
N LEU A 16 11.48 2.13 -13.09
CA LEU A 16 10.38 2.45 -14.00
C LEU A 16 10.73 3.62 -14.91
N TYR A 17 11.43 4.63 -14.37
CA TYR A 17 11.82 5.81 -15.13
C TYR A 17 12.82 5.52 -16.26
N ARG A 18 13.60 4.43 -16.17
CA ARG A 18 14.43 3.98 -17.30
C ARG A 18 13.61 3.58 -18.54
N TYR A 19 12.32 3.31 -18.36
CA TYR A 19 11.44 2.80 -19.42
C TYR A 19 10.28 3.76 -19.75
N THR A 20 10.07 4.85 -19.02
CA THR A 20 9.04 5.84 -19.31
C THR A 20 9.40 7.23 -18.79
N GLN A 21 9.05 8.27 -19.57
CA GLN A 21 9.10 9.67 -19.13
C GLN A 21 7.73 10.21 -18.69
N LYS A 22 6.69 9.36 -18.71
CA LYS A 22 5.36 9.74 -18.23
C LYS A 22 5.29 9.69 -16.69
N PRO A 23 4.42 10.50 -16.05
CA PRO A 23 4.17 10.43 -14.61
C PRO A 23 3.82 9.00 -14.15
N VAL A 24 4.31 8.61 -12.97
CA VAL A 24 4.10 7.28 -12.40
C VAL A 24 3.36 7.39 -11.07
N GLY A 25 2.15 6.82 -11.01
CA GLY A 25 1.41 6.65 -9.76
C GLY A 25 1.65 5.28 -9.14
N ILE A 26 1.96 5.24 -7.84
CA ILE A 26 2.10 4.00 -7.07
C ILE A 26 0.96 3.92 -6.06
N ILE A 27 0.17 2.84 -6.12
CA ILE A 27 -0.91 2.57 -5.16
C ILE A 27 -0.37 1.70 -4.01
N LEU A 28 -0.64 2.09 -2.77
CA LEU A 28 -0.19 1.36 -1.57
C LEU A 28 -1.13 1.57 -0.37
N SER A 29 -1.03 0.71 0.65
CA SER A 29 -1.85 0.80 1.86
C SER A 29 -1.22 1.70 2.93
N ILE A 30 -2.04 2.17 3.88
CA ILE A 30 -1.57 2.90 5.08
C ILE A 30 -0.44 2.17 5.82
N GLY A 31 -0.53 0.84 5.92
CA GLY A 31 0.52 0.04 6.56
C GLY A 31 1.87 0.18 5.85
N LEU A 32 1.86 0.16 4.51
CA LEU A 32 3.07 0.31 3.71
C LEU A 32 3.57 1.76 3.72
N LEU A 33 2.67 2.75 3.74
CA LEU A 33 3.03 4.15 3.93
C LEU A 33 3.79 4.34 5.24
N ASN A 34 3.26 3.80 6.35
CA ASN A 34 3.91 3.86 7.65
C ASN A 34 5.28 3.18 7.63
N GLU A 35 5.43 2.08 6.89
CA GLU A 35 6.72 1.45 6.71
C GLU A 35 7.73 2.41 6.07
N LEU A 36 7.36 3.23 5.07
CA LEU A 36 8.29 4.15 4.40
C LEU A 36 8.96 5.17 5.33
N PHE A 37 8.32 5.51 6.45
CA PHE A 37 8.89 6.41 7.46
C PHE A 37 9.89 5.73 8.40
N LYS A 38 10.04 4.40 8.33
CA LYS A 38 10.96 3.67 9.20
C LYS A 38 12.41 3.81 8.73
N PRO A 39 13.37 4.04 9.65
CA PRO A 39 14.79 4.24 9.32
C PRO A 39 15.42 3.14 8.46
N LYS A 40 14.97 1.88 8.62
CA LYS A 40 15.46 0.70 7.89
C LYS A 40 15.45 0.84 6.37
N TRP A 41 14.58 1.69 5.81
CA TRP A 41 14.53 1.93 4.36
C TRP A 41 15.51 3.00 3.88
N SER A 42 16.22 3.64 4.79
CA SER A 42 17.16 4.72 4.55
C SER A 42 18.52 4.53 5.24
N GLU A 43 18.77 3.39 5.89
CA GLU A 43 20.03 3.10 6.60
C GLU A 43 21.27 3.26 5.72
N ASN A 44 21.17 2.93 4.44
CA ASN A 44 22.28 3.03 3.48
C ASN A 44 22.34 4.37 2.75
N LEU A 45 21.53 5.35 3.14
CA LEU A 45 21.46 6.67 2.50
C LEU A 45 22.07 7.73 3.43
N PRO A 46 23.12 8.46 3.01
CA PRO A 46 23.73 9.51 3.82
C PRO A 46 22.74 10.57 4.31
N GLY A 47 21.72 10.91 3.51
CA GLY A 47 20.67 11.85 3.86
C GLY A 47 19.41 11.21 4.46
N GLY A 48 19.46 9.93 4.84
CA GLY A 48 18.41 9.23 5.56
C GLY A 48 17.04 9.32 4.89
N LEU A 49 16.01 9.58 5.70
CA LEU A 49 14.61 9.60 5.27
C LEU A 49 14.34 10.66 4.19
N LEU A 50 14.91 11.86 4.35
CA LEU A 50 14.74 12.96 3.40
C LEU A 50 15.32 12.62 2.03
N GLU A 51 16.49 11.99 1.98
CA GLU A 51 17.06 11.52 0.73
C GLU A 51 16.22 10.41 0.10
N SER A 52 15.68 9.49 0.90
CA SER A 52 14.80 8.42 0.40
C SER A 52 13.57 8.97 -0.30
N PHE A 53 12.83 9.89 0.35
CA PHE A 53 11.67 10.53 -0.25
C PHE A 53 12.04 11.48 -1.39
N GLY A 54 13.16 12.18 -1.28
CA GLY A 54 13.69 13.00 -2.36
C GLY A 54 13.89 12.18 -3.62
N ARG A 55 14.56 11.03 -3.53
CA ARG A 55 14.75 10.09 -4.65
C ARG A 55 13.43 9.50 -5.16
N LEU A 56 12.49 9.19 -4.26
CA LEU A 56 11.17 8.68 -4.64
C LEU A 56 10.39 9.69 -5.49
N PHE A 57 10.32 10.95 -5.04
CA PHE A 57 9.48 11.98 -5.66
C PHE A 57 10.15 12.81 -6.76
N LYS A 58 11.48 12.72 -6.90
CA LYS A 58 12.29 13.47 -7.87
C LYS A 58 11.77 13.36 -9.30
N GLU A 59 11.34 12.17 -9.70
CA GLU A 59 10.98 11.86 -11.09
C GLU A 59 9.45 11.92 -11.33
N GLY A 60 8.74 12.78 -10.60
CA GLY A 60 7.30 12.97 -10.80
C GLY A 60 6.42 11.83 -10.31
N VAL A 61 6.94 10.94 -9.47
CA VAL A 61 6.16 9.87 -8.84
C VAL A 61 5.15 10.45 -7.86
N THR A 62 3.96 9.86 -7.81
CA THR A 62 2.94 10.13 -6.80
C THR A 62 2.57 8.85 -6.06
N LEU A 63 2.25 8.97 -4.78
CA LEU A 63 1.74 7.87 -3.97
C LEU A 63 0.23 8.04 -3.81
N HIS A 64 -0.52 7.01 -4.16
CA HIS A 64 -1.96 6.90 -4.01
C HIS A 64 -2.24 5.92 -2.89
N VAL A 65 -2.66 6.45 -1.74
CA VAL A 65 -2.75 5.69 -0.50
C VAL A 65 -4.17 5.23 -0.29
N PHE A 66 -4.34 3.92 -0.33
CA PHE A 66 -5.60 3.25 -0.09
C PHE A 66 -5.88 3.17 1.42
N PRO A 67 -7.11 3.47 1.86
CA PRO A 67 -7.45 3.56 3.26
C PRO A 67 -7.37 2.20 3.94
N TRP A 68 -7.20 2.24 5.25
CA TRP A 68 -7.18 1.07 6.10
C TRP A 68 -8.24 1.21 7.18
N LYS A 69 -8.99 0.14 7.43
CA LYS A 69 -9.99 0.08 8.48
C LYS A 69 -9.52 -0.80 9.62
N ASN A 70 -9.53 -0.25 10.83
CA ASN A 70 -9.23 -1.02 12.03
C ASN A 70 -10.39 -1.95 12.34
N ARG A 71 -10.14 -3.27 12.31
CA ARG A 71 -11.17 -4.29 12.57
C ARG A 71 -11.71 -4.29 14.00
N LYS A 72 -10.97 -3.74 14.98
CA LYS A 72 -11.37 -3.72 16.38
C LYS A 72 -12.12 -2.44 16.76
N SER A 73 -11.58 -1.28 16.39
CA SER A 73 -12.18 0.02 16.70
C SER A 73 -13.17 0.51 15.64
N GLY A 74 -13.14 -0.04 14.42
CA GLY A 74 -13.91 0.44 13.28
C GLY A 74 -13.34 1.72 12.64
N GLU A 75 -12.26 2.27 13.19
CA GLU A 75 -11.59 3.48 12.73
C GLU A 75 -11.10 3.35 11.30
N LEU A 76 -11.44 4.32 10.45
CA LEU A 76 -10.97 4.43 9.07
C LEU A 76 -9.81 5.43 9.03
N VAL A 77 -8.65 4.96 8.57
CA VAL A 77 -7.45 5.78 8.39
C VAL A 77 -7.18 5.91 6.90
N ASP A 78 -7.03 7.13 6.42
CA ASP A 78 -6.67 7.45 5.05
C ASP A 78 -5.40 8.33 5.01
N ALA A 79 -5.02 8.81 3.82
CA ALA A 79 -3.83 9.65 3.69
C ALA A 79 -3.98 11.05 4.33
N GLN A 80 -5.20 11.49 4.67
CA GLN A 80 -5.42 12.79 5.30
C GLN A 80 -5.41 12.65 6.83
N THR A 81 -5.87 11.52 7.35
CA THR A 81 -5.96 11.24 8.80
C THR A 81 -4.78 10.46 9.36
N PHE A 82 -3.93 9.89 8.50
CA PHE A 82 -2.72 9.20 8.92
C PHE A 82 -1.77 10.12 9.72
N THR A 83 -1.37 9.65 10.90
CA THR A 83 -0.38 10.33 11.74
C THR A 83 1.01 9.76 11.45
N PRO A 84 1.90 10.51 10.77
CA PRO A 84 3.30 10.12 10.61
C PRO A 84 4.06 10.25 11.94
N PRO A 85 5.31 9.73 12.02
CA PRO A 85 6.20 10.04 13.14
C PRO A 85 6.38 11.56 13.35
N ASP A 86 6.54 11.99 14.61
CA ASP A 86 6.58 13.41 14.99
C ASP A 86 7.67 14.21 14.25
N ASP A 87 8.83 13.60 14.05
CA ASP A 87 9.97 14.18 13.33
C ASP A 87 9.72 14.40 11.82
N SER A 88 8.65 13.79 11.30
CA SER A 88 8.30 13.74 9.88
C SER A 88 6.96 14.39 9.58
N LEU A 89 6.28 14.96 10.59
CA LEU A 89 4.95 15.55 10.44
C LEU A 89 4.90 16.65 9.37
N HIS A 90 5.80 17.62 9.45
CA HIS A 90 5.85 18.72 8.49
C HIS A 90 6.24 18.27 7.08
N LEU A 91 7.12 17.26 6.98
CA LEU A 91 7.49 16.65 5.72
C LEU A 91 6.27 15.97 5.06
N TYR A 92 5.49 15.23 5.85
CA TYR A 92 4.27 14.59 5.37
C TYR A 92 3.21 15.60 4.92
N GLN A 93 2.98 16.66 5.72
CA GLN A 93 2.09 17.75 5.36
C GLN A 93 2.48 18.40 4.03
N HIS A 94 3.79 18.59 3.80
CA HIS A 94 4.29 19.10 2.53
C HIS A 94 3.96 18.15 1.36
N PHE A 95 4.10 16.83 1.54
CA PHE A 95 3.75 15.86 0.50
C PHE A 95 2.26 15.83 0.17
N LEU A 96 1.40 16.01 1.18
CA LEU A 96 -0.05 16.15 0.96
C LEU A 96 -0.37 17.43 0.19
N ALA A 97 0.17 18.57 0.64
CA ALA A 97 -0.07 19.88 0.03
C ALA A 97 0.43 19.96 -1.42
N THR A 98 1.51 19.25 -1.75
CA THR A 98 2.08 19.19 -3.10
C THR A 98 1.47 18.10 -3.99
N GLY A 99 0.54 17.31 -3.47
CA GLY A 99 -0.09 16.19 -4.20
C GLY A 99 0.87 15.01 -4.46
N LYS A 100 2.02 14.96 -3.78
CA LYS A 100 2.95 13.82 -3.85
C LYS A 100 2.37 12.59 -3.16
N ILE A 101 1.54 12.80 -2.14
CA ILE A 101 0.75 11.77 -1.48
C ILE A 101 -0.72 12.17 -1.59
N GLN A 102 -1.56 11.24 -2.06
CA GLN A 102 -2.98 11.46 -2.30
C GLN A 102 -3.78 10.30 -1.73
N ALA A 103 -4.91 10.61 -1.08
CA ALA A 103 -5.85 9.59 -0.64
C ALA A 103 -6.60 8.99 -1.84
N VAL A 104 -6.90 7.70 -1.78
CA VAL A 104 -7.79 7.00 -2.70
C VAL A 104 -9.11 6.74 -2.00
N SER A 105 -10.24 7.05 -2.62
CA SER A 105 -11.55 6.69 -2.07
C SER A 105 -11.80 5.18 -2.20
N CYS A 106 -12.49 4.62 -1.21
CA CYS A 106 -12.98 3.25 -1.26
C CYS A 106 -14.50 3.30 -1.12
N ASP A 107 -15.21 3.05 -2.22
CA ASP A 107 -16.68 3.09 -2.24
C ASP A 107 -17.28 1.91 -1.46
N GLU A 108 -16.58 0.78 -1.44
CA GLU A 108 -17.00 -0.46 -0.78
C GLU A 108 -16.23 -0.69 0.54
N GLU A 109 -16.44 0.17 1.53
CA GLU A 109 -15.76 0.08 2.83
C GLU A 109 -15.90 -1.28 3.54
N HIS A 110 -16.97 -2.02 3.26
CA HIS A 110 -17.18 -3.35 3.84
C HIS A 110 -16.04 -4.32 3.46
N LEU A 111 -15.46 -4.19 2.25
CA LEU A 111 -14.33 -4.98 1.78
C LEU A 111 -13.06 -4.74 2.62
N LEU A 112 -12.90 -3.54 3.21
CA LEU A 112 -11.76 -3.22 4.09
C LEU A 112 -11.72 -4.07 5.36
N SER A 113 -12.83 -4.73 5.71
CA SER A 113 -12.95 -5.59 6.89
C SER A 113 -12.35 -6.99 6.66
N TYR A 114 -12.08 -7.35 5.40
CA TYR A 114 -11.61 -8.68 5.02
C TYR A 114 -10.18 -8.64 4.50
N THR A 115 -9.41 -9.66 4.84
CA THR A 115 -8.07 -9.88 4.30
C THR A 115 -8.03 -11.14 3.46
N GLY A 116 -7.01 -11.29 2.62
CA GLY A 116 -6.79 -12.56 1.90
C GLY A 116 -6.65 -13.77 2.82
N ARG A 117 -6.24 -13.58 4.09
CA ARG A 117 -6.24 -14.64 5.11
C ARG A 117 -7.65 -15.00 5.57
N ASP A 118 -8.54 -14.04 5.73
CA ASP A 118 -9.94 -14.29 6.08
C ASP A 118 -10.64 -15.04 4.92
N VAL A 119 -10.41 -14.62 3.68
CA VAL A 119 -10.89 -15.33 2.47
C VAL A 119 -10.39 -16.77 2.44
N CYS A 120 -9.09 -17.00 2.68
CA CYS A 120 -8.55 -18.37 2.74
C CYS A 120 -9.20 -19.21 3.85
N LYS A 121 -9.48 -18.62 5.03
CA LYS A 121 -10.17 -19.32 6.12
C LYS A 121 -11.61 -19.69 5.75
N MET A 122 -12.33 -18.79 5.10
CA MET A 122 -13.69 -19.05 4.59
C MET A 122 -13.69 -20.18 3.57
N ILE A 123 -12.71 -20.21 2.65
CA ILE A 123 -12.55 -21.30 1.68
C ILE A 123 -12.33 -22.65 2.40
N HIS A 124 -11.45 -22.71 3.40
CA HIS A 124 -11.22 -23.95 4.17
C HIS A 124 -12.43 -24.38 4.99
N ALA A 125 -13.28 -23.44 5.40
CA ALA A 125 -14.53 -23.70 6.12
C ALA A 125 -15.71 -24.05 5.20
N ASN A 126 -15.50 -24.13 3.88
CA ASN A 126 -16.57 -24.27 2.87
C ASN A 126 -17.67 -23.19 2.96
N ASP A 127 -17.33 -21.99 3.42
CA ASP A 127 -18.26 -20.85 3.51
C ASP A 127 -18.39 -20.19 2.12
N PRO A 128 -19.55 -20.22 1.43
CA PRO A 128 -19.68 -19.65 0.09
C PRO A 128 -19.56 -18.12 0.04
N ASN A 129 -19.66 -17.41 1.17
CA ASN A 129 -19.65 -15.96 1.23
C ASN A 129 -18.33 -15.34 0.73
N TRP A 130 -17.23 -16.09 0.69
CA TRP A 130 -15.96 -15.58 0.16
C TRP A 130 -16.04 -15.17 -1.31
N ARG A 131 -16.99 -15.72 -2.08
CA ARG A 131 -17.21 -15.40 -3.50
C ARG A 131 -17.70 -13.98 -3.73
N GLU A 132 -18.32 -13.34 -2.75
CA GLU A 132 -18.71 -11.93 -2.81
C GLU A 132 -17.52 -10.99 -2.59
N LEU A 133 -16.45 -11.49 -1.97
CA LEU A 133 -15.26 -10.70 -1.62
C LEU A 133 -14.19 -10.73 -2.72
N VAL A 134 -14.36 -11.58 -3.73
CA VAL A 134 -13.36 -11.82 -4.78
C VAL A 134 -14.08 -11.86 -6.13
N PRO A 135 -13.59 -11.14 -7.16
CA PRO A 135 -14.16 -11.19 -8.49
C PRO A 135 -14.23 -12.63 -9.03
N GLU A 136 -15.29 -12.96 -9.77
CA GLU A 136 -15.53 -14.31 -10.30
C GLU A 136 -14.34 -14.88 -11.08
N LEU A 137 -13.68 -14.04 -11.88
CA LEU A 137 -12.48 -14.39 -12.64
C LEU A 137 -11.31 -14.90 -11.78
N ALA A 138 -11.30 -14.57 -10.49
CA ALA A 138 -10.25 -14.95 -9.56
C ALA A 138 -10.65 -16.10 -8.62
N TRP A 139 -11.85 -16.67 -8.75
CA TRP A 139 -12.31 -17.76 -7.87
C TRP A 139 -11.41 -18.99 -7.94
N GLU A 140 -11.08 -19.46 -9.14
CA GLU A 140 -10.22 -20.63 -9.31
C GLU A 140 -8.83 -20.41 -8.69
N MET A 141 -8.24 -19.23 -8.93
CA MET A 141 -6.95 -18.85 -8.35
C MET A 141 -7.01 -18.75 -6.83
N ALA A 142 -8.10 -18.21 -6.28
CA ALA A 142 -8.29 -18.08 -4.84
C ALA A 142 -8.39 -19.45 -4.15
N GLU A 143 -9.12 -20.39 -4.73
CA GLU A 143 -9.23 -21.76 -4.21
C GLU A 143 -7.88 -22.51 -4.28
N GLN A 144 -7.17 -22.41 -5.40
CA GLN A 144 -5.84 -23.01 -5.54
C GLN A 144 -4.86 -22.45 -4.51
N HIS A 145 -4.85 -21.12 -4.33
CA HIS A 145 -3.98 -20.46 -3.37
C HIS A 145 -4.33 -20.82 -1.92
N ALA A 146 -5.62 -20.94 -1.59
CA ALA A 146 -6.04 -21.39 -0.26
C ALA A 146 -5.54 -22.80 0.05
N LYS A 147 -5.67 -23.75 -0.89
CA LYS A 147 -5.20 -25.15 -0.72
C LYS A 147 -3.69 -25.25 -0.48
N MET A 148 -2.89 -24.37 -1.07
CA MET A 148 -1.43 -24.34 -0.87
C MET A 148 -1.02 -23.79 0.50
N ARG A 149 -1.90 -23.04 1.17
CA ARG A 149 -1.63 -22.33 2.41
C ARG A 149 -2.29 -23.08 3.56
N VAL A 150 -1.60 -24.09 4.08
CA VAL A 150 -2.03 -24.89 5.25
C VAL A 150 -2.37 -23.93 6.41
N PRO A 151 -3.47 -24.17 7.16
CA PRO A 151 -3.96 -23.30 8.23
C PRO A 151 -2.94 -23.02 9.34
#